data_AF-K0I959-F1
#
_entry.id   AF-K0I959-F1
#
_cell.length_a   1.000
_cell.length_b   1.000
_cell.length_c   1.000
_cell.angle_alpha   90.00
_cell.angle_beta   90.00
_cell.angle_gamma   90.00
#
_symmetry.space_group_name_H-M   'P 1'
#
loop_
_entity.id
_entity.type
_entity.pdbx_description
1 polymer ?
#
loop_
_entity_poly.entity_id
_entity_poly.type
_entity_poly.pdbx_seq_one_letter_code
_entity_poly.pdbx_strand_id
1 'polypeptide(L)'
;MITVDPRGTSQKCSRCGVEKAKEEERFDLSVRIFVCHSCGLVIDRDLNAAKNIEKRGLEQTLAETEPLLVRHQRQRISKFQSRKQEAREFIRG
;
A
#
# COMPACT_ATOMS: atom_id res chain seq x y z
N MET A 1 17.87 5.59 -3.28
CA MET A 1 16.87 6.65 -2.97
C MET A 1 15.63 6.34 -3.78
N ILE A 2 14.45 6.36 -3.16
CA ILE A 2 13.16 6.02 -3.81
C ILE A 2 12.29 7.28 -3.83
N THR A 3 11.67 7.56 -4.96
CA THR A 3 10.76 8.70 -5.13
C THR A 3 9.33 8.27 -4.83
N VAL A 4 8.66 8.96 -3.91
CA VAL A 4 7.25 8.74 -3.57
C VAL A 4 6.39 9.94 -3.97
N ASP A 5 5.10 9.72 -4.24
CA ASP A 5 4.15 10.83 -4.38
C ASP A 5 3.88 11.47 -3.01
N PRO A 6 4.16 12.77 -2.81
CA PRO A 6 3.96 13.43 -1.52
C PRO A 6 2.51 13.87 -1.27
N ARG A 7 1.62 13.80 -2.26
CA ARG A 7 0.25 14.32 -2.14
C ARG A 7 -0.53 13.62 -1.04
N GLY A 8 -1.21 14.43 -0.21
CA GLY A 8 -2.07 13.98 0.89
C GLY A 8 -1.34 13.40 2.11
N THR A 9 0.00 13.41 2.14
CA THR A 9 0.77 12.83 3.26
C THR A 9 0.55 13.55 4.59
N SER A 10 0.25 14.86 4.58
CA SER A 10 -0.08 15.63 5.78
C SER A 10 -1.52 15.44 6.27
N GLN A 11 -2.40 14.82 5.46
CA GLN A 11 -3.81 14.63 5.76
C GLN A 11 -4.16 13.19 6.18
N LYS A 12 -3.22 12.25 6.02
CA LYS A 12 -3.40 10.85 6.42
C LYS A 12 -2.79 10.62 7.80
N CYS A 13 -3.47 9.89 8.67
CA CYS A 13 -2.90 9.48 9.95
C CYS A 13 -1.83 8.40 9.73
N SER A 14 -0.60 8.65 10.19
CA SER A 14 0.49 7.69 10.06
C SER A 14 0.30 6.41 10.88
N ARG A 15 -0.60 6.42 11.87
CA ARG A 15 -0.88 5.26 12.74
C ARG A 15 -1.98 4.37 12.17
N CYS A 16 -3.18 4.90 11.99
CA CYS A 16 -4.34 4.11 11.55
C CYS A 16 -4.64 4.21 10.05
N GLY A 17 -4.02 5.15 9.33
CA GLY A 17 -4.22 5.33 7.89
C GLY A 17 -5.52 6.04 7.50
N VAL A 18 -6.36 6.44 8.47
CA VAL A 18 -7.56 7.24 8.17
C VAL A 18 -7.14 8.58 7.56
N GLU A 19 -7.92 9.07 6.61
CA GLU A 19 -7.81 10.45 6.15
C GLU A 19 -8.54 11.37 7.11
N LYS A 20 -8.04 12.60 7.23
CA LYS A 20 -8.74 13.66 7.93
C LYS A 20 -10.12 13.89 7.30
N ALA A 21 -11.11 14.27 8.11
CA ALA A 21 -12.44 14.57 7.58
C ALA A 21 -12.36 15.72 6.56
N LYS A 22 -13.16 15.66 5.49
CA LYS A 22 -13.11 16.65 4.40
C LYS A 22 -13.55 18.04 4.87
N GLU A 23 -14.37 18.11 5.91
CA GLU A 23 -14.81 19.36 6.53
C GLU A 23 -13.69 20.08 7.29
N GLU A 24 -12.66 19.33 7.72
CA GLU A 24 -11.44 19.90 8.25
C GLU A 24 -10.57 20.34 7.07
N GLU A 25 -10.93 21.47 6.46
CA GLU A 25 -10.16 22.10 5.39
C GLU A 25 -8.66 22.05 5.69
N ARG A 26 -7.87 21.81 4.65
CA ARG A 26 -6.40 21.72 4.68
C ARG A 26 -5.85 22.62 5.77
N PHE A 27 -5.17 22.02 6.74
CA PHE A 27 -4.51 22.75 7.83
C PHE A 27 -3.82 24.00 7.27
N ASP A 28 -4.13 25.15 7.86
CA ASP A 28 -3.27 26.30 7.64
C ASP A 28 -1.82 25.91 7.96
N LEU A 29 -0.87 26.45 7.21
CA LEU A 29 0.53 26.08 7.34
C LEU A 29 1.04 26.35 8.76
N SER A 30 0.40 27.24 9.51
CA SER A 30 0.66 27.51 10.92
C SER A 30 0.33 26.35 11.87
N VAL A 31 -0.56 25.42 11.50
CA VAL A 31 -0.97 24.34 12.40
C VAL A 31 0.11 23.26 12.44
N ARG A 32 0.81 23.18 13.57
CA ARG A 32 1.94 22.26 13.76
C ARG A 32 1.55 20.91 14.35
N ILE A 33 0.36 20.76 14.92
CA ILE A 33 -0.08 19.53 15.58
C ILE A 33 -1.12 18.81 14.72
N PHE A 34 -0.85 17.55 14.40
CA PHE A 34 -1.81 16.62 13.83
C PHE A 34 -2.55 15.88 14.95
N VAL A 35 -3.87 15.89 14.90
CA VAL A 35 -4.75 15.14 15.79
C VAL A 35 -5.63 14.21 14.95
N CYS A 36 -5.58 12.92 15.24
CA CYS A 36 -6.41 11.94 14.55
C CYS A 36 -7.75 11.74 15.27
N HIS A 37 -8.85 12.04 14.58
CA HIS A 37 -10.22 11.80 15.08
C HIS A 37 -10.52 10.31 15.32
N SER A 38 -9.90 9.40 14.56
CA SER A 38 -10.22 7.97 14.60
C SER A 38 -9.47 7.21 15.68
N CYS A 39 -8.18 7.50 15.89
CA CYS A 39 -7.33 6.71 16.80
C CYS A 39 -6.67 7.53 17.91
N GLY A 40 -6.96 8.83 17.99
CA GLY A 40 -6.44 9.72 19.03
C GLY A 40 -4.93 10.01 18.95
N LEU A 41 -4.27 9.71 17.83
CA LEU A 41 -2.85 10.08 17.65
C LEU A 41 -2.70 11.60 17.69
N VAL A 42 -1.82 12.10 18.56
CA VAL A 42 -1.40 13.50 18.64
C VAL A 42 0.10 13.57 18.41
N ILE A 43 0.52 14.26 17.35
CA ILE A 43 1.94 14.34 16.95
C ILE A 43 2.18 15.59 16.11
N ASP A 44 3.43 16.01 15.95
CA ASP A 44 3.78 17.04 14.97
C ASP A 44 3.34 16.65 13.54
N ARG A 45 2.75 17.60 12.82
CA ARG A 45 2.19 17.42 11.48
C ARG A 45 3.25 17.00 10.47
N ASP A 46 4.42 17.61 10.52
CA ASP A 46 5.50 17.35 9.58
C ASP A 46 6.10 15.96 9.87
N LEU A 47 6.20 15.58 11.15
CA LEU A 47 6.57 14.22 11.55
C LEU A 47 5.55 13.16 11.10
N ASN A 48 4.24 13.44 11.21
CA ASN A 48 3.19 12.57 10.67
C ASN A 48 3.34 12.38 9.14
N ALA A 49 3.58 13.48 8.42
CA ALA A 49 3.80 13.43 6.97
C ALA A 49 5.06 12.62 6.59
N ALA A 50 6.16 12.81 7.31
CA ALA A 50 7.40 12.06 7.11
C ALA A 50 7.20 10.55 7.28
N LYS A 51 6.47 10.12 8.33
CA LYS A 51 6.12 8.71 8.54
C LYS A 51 5.27 8.13 7.40
N ASN A 52 4.35 8.92 6.85
CA ASN A 52 3.57 8.49 5.69
C ASN A 52 4.43 8.35 4.43
N ILE A 53 5.39 9.24 4.21
CA ILE A 53 6.37 9.18 3.11
C ILE A 53 7.23 7.92 3.23
N GLU A 54 7.79 7.66 4.41
CA GLU A 54 8.57 6.46 4.71
C GLU A 54 7.77 5.18 4.43
N LYS A 55 6.53 5.11 4.95
CA LYS A 55 5.65 3.96 4.72
C LYS A 55 5.38 3.72 3.25
N ARG A 56 5.09 4.77 2.46
CA ARG A 56 4.88 4.64 1.00
C ARG A 56 6.13 4.13 0.28
N GLY A 57 7.31 4.60 0.66
CA GLY A 57 8.57 4.15 0.07
C GLY A 57 8.86 2.68 0.36
N LEU A 58 8.59 2.24 1.60
CA LEU A 58 8.71 0.83 1.98
C LEU A 58 7.70 -0.05 1.23
N GLU A 59 6.44 0.38 1.13
CA GLU A 59 5.39 -0.33 0.37
C GLU A 59 5.78 -0.50 -1.12
N GLN A 60 6.34 0.54 -1.75
CA GLN A 60 6.86 0.45 -3.11
C GLN A 60 8.01 -0.56 -3.24
N THR A 61 8.96 -0.52 -2.31
CA THR A 61 10.11 -1.45 -2.30
C THR A 61 9.63 -2.90 -2.20
N LEU A 62 8.65 -3.17 -1.32
CA LEU A 62 8.10 -4.51 -1.15
C LEU A 62 7.34 -4.98 -2.40
N ALA A 63 6.56 -4.10 -3.04
CA ALA A 63 5.87 -4.43 -4.28
C ALA A 63 6.83 -4.78 -5.42
N GLU A 64 8.03 -4.19 -5.45
CA GLU A 64 9.11 -4.55 -6.39
C GLU A 64 9.76 -5.90 -6.07
N THR A 65 9.67 -6.40 -4.84
CA THR A 65 10.17 -7.73 -4.44
C THR A 65 9.17 -8.87 -4.66
N GLU A 66 7.86 -8.58 -4.66
CA GLU A 66 6.80 -9.55 -4.99
C GLU A 66 6.77 -10.16 -6.42
N PRO A 67 7.40 -9.60 -7.48
CA PRO A 67 7.37 -10.20 -8.81
C PRO A 67 8.03 -11.58 -8.84
N LEU A 68 8.93 -11.91 -7.92
CA LEU A 68 9.63 -13.21 -7.96
C LEU A 68 8.77 -14.35 -7.40
N LEU A 69 8.05 -14.13 -6.30
CA LEU A 69 7.28 -15.20 -5.65
C LEU A 69 5.98 -15.54 -6.41
N VAL A 70 5.26 -14.53 -6.91
CA VAL A 70 3.99 -14.74 -7.62
C VAL A 70 4.22 -15.32 -9.03
N ARG A 71 5.32 -14.95 -9.71
CA ARG A 71 5.64 -15.48 -11.06
C ARG A 71 5.89 -16.99 -11.03
N HIS A 72 6.62 -17.50 -10.05
CA HIS A 72 6.90 -18.94 -9.95
C HIS A 72 5.66 -19.76 -9.56
N GLN A 73 4.77 -19.25 -8.71
CA GLN A 73 3.52 -19.95 -8.40
C GLN A 73 2.55 -19.97 -9.59
N ARG A 74 2.37 -18.84 -10.31
CA ARG A 74 1.49 -18.81 -11.50
C ARG A 74 1.96 -19.74 -12.62
N GLN A 75 3.28 -19.84 -12.86
CA GLN A 75 3.84 -20.76 -13.85
C GLN A 75 3.63 -22.24 -13.48
N ARG A 76 3.69 -22.59 -12.20
CA ARG A 76 3.44 -23.97 -11.73
C ARG A 76 1.96 -24.33 -11.82
N ILE A 77 1.06 -23.41 -11.46
CA ILE A 77 -0.40 -23.65 -11.51
C ILE A 77 -0.88 -23.76 -12.97
N SER A 78 -0.43 -22.88 -13.87
CA SER A 78 -0.88 -22.94 -15.28
C SER A 78 -0.42 -24.20 -16.01
N LYS A 79 0.84 -24.62 -15.82
CA LYS A 79 1.37 -25.88 -16.39
C LYS A 79 0.69 -27.12 -15.83
N PHE A 80 0.22 -27.08 -14.58
CA PHE A 80 -0.52 -28.18 -13.98
C PHE A 80 -1.96 -28.26 -14.52
N GLN A 81 -2.60 -27.12 -14.75
CA GLN A 81 -3.95 -27.06 -15.33
C GLN A 81 -3.97 -27.53 -16.79
N SER A 82 -2.98 -27.16 -17.61
CA SER A 82 -2.90 -27.60 -19.01
C SER A 82 -2.73 -29.11 -19.14
N ARG A 83 -1.80 -29.72 -18.36
CA ARG A 83 -1.60 -31.19 -18.35
C ARG A 83 -2.84 -31.96 -17.89
N LYS A 84 -3.65 -31.37 -17.02
CA LYS A 84 -4.91 -31.99 -16.55
C LYS A 84 -6.02 -31.94 -17.61
N GLN A 85 -6.02 -30.93 -18.49
CA GLN A 85 -6.91 -30.88 -19.65
C GLN A 85 -6.49 -31.89 -20.72
N GLU A 86 -5.20 -31.94 -21.07
CA GLU A 86 -4.64 -32.93 -22.00
C GLU A 86 -4.95 -34.37 -21.56
N ALA A 87 -4.75 -34.69 -20.27
CA ALA A 87 -5.06 -36.01 -19.72
C ALA A 87 -6.58 -36.32 -19.73
N ARG A 88 -7.45 -35.31 -19.63
CA ARG A 88 -8.90 -35.48 -19.70
C ARG A 88 -9.40 -35.68 -21.13
N GLU A 89 -8.74 -35.08 -22.10
CA GLU A 89 -9.04 -35.24 -23.52
C GLU A 89 -8.61 -36.62 -24.03
N PHE A 90 -7.47 -37.13 -23.54
CA PHE A 90 -7.00 -38.49 -23.87
C PHE A 90 -7.93 -39.62 -23.38
N ILE A 91 -8.61 -39.43 -22.24
CA ILE A 91 -9.55 -40.43 -21.67
C ILE A 91 -10.92 -40.43 -22.39
N ARG A 92 -11.23 -39.38 -23.17
CA ARG A 92 -12.51 -39.21 -23.85
C ARG A 92 -12.49 -39.61 -25.34
N GLY A 93 -11.36 -40.09 -25.85
CA GLY A 93 -11.22 -40.74 -27.17
C GLY A 93 -11.13 -42.25 -27.02
#